data_AF-A0A2N1WB30-F1
#
_entry.id   AF-A0A2N1WB30-F1
#
_cell.length_a   1.000
_cell.length_b   1.000
_cell.length_c   1.000
_cell.angle_alpha   90.00
_cell.angle_beta   90.00
_cell.angle_gamma   90.00
#
_symmetry.space_group_name_H-M   'P 1'
#
loop_
_entity.id
_entity.type
_entity.pdbx_description
1 polymer ?
#
loop_
_entity_poly.entity_id
_entity_poly.type
_entity_poly.pdbx_seq_one_letter_code
_entity_poly.pdbx_strand_id
1 'polypeptide(L)'
;DAVVLAIGQDNAFPWIERDIGIEFGEWEMPVVNRSTFECSRPGVFFGGDAAWGPENIIWAVAHGHQAAISIHAHCEGRDLTARPPQGMTLVSAKVGMQSWSYHNDYDPVHRQKMTHEELSKRFSDIGVEVELGFTPEQAAHEVQRCLNCDIQTHFTAPLCIECDACVDVCPTRCLTITRNDSPLEELRQRLSAPALNPDQDIYLSDALPQTGRVMVKDEDVCVHCGLCAERCPTAAWDMRTFDLKLPYAGQELVLR
;
A
#
# COMPACT_ATOMS: atom_id res chain seq x y z
N ASP A 1 32.44 17.05 -14.75
CA ASP A 1 31.67 17.36 -13.53
C ASP A 1 30.44 18.18 -13.89
N ALA A 2 29.26 17.79 -13.38
CA ALA A 2 28.01 18.52 -13.58
C ALA A 2 27.43 18.89 -12.21
N VAL A 3 26.91 20.11 -12.09
CA VAL A 3 26.23 20.61 -10.90
C VAL A 3 24.78 20.87 -11.27
N VAL A 4 23.86 20.23 -10.55
CA VAL A 4 22.42 20.47 -10.69
C VAL A 4 21.96 21.22 -9.45
N LEU A 5 21.42 22.42 -9.63
CA LEU A 5 20.87 23.24 -8.56
C LEU A 5 19.45 22.75 -8.23
N ALA A 6 19.26 22.25 -7.01
CA ALA A 6 17.93 21.95 -6.48
C ALA A 6 17.28 23.24 -5.99
N ILE A 7 16.41 23.83 -6.80
CA ILE A 7 15.67 25.06 -6.48
C ILE A 7 14.39 24.67 -5.73
N GLY A 8 14.10 25.35 -4.62
CA GLY A 8 12.87 25.18 -3.86
C GLY A 8 11.65 25.81 -4.54
N GLN A 9 10.51 25.75 -3.86
CA GLN A 9 9.25 26.33 -4.30
C GLN A 9 8.71 27.27 -3.23
N ASP A 10 8.13 28.40 -3.66
CA ASP A 10 7.42 29.34 -2.79
C ASP A 10 5.94 29.37 -3.17
N ASN A 11 5.09 29.58 -2.17
CA ASN A 11 3.67 29.79 -2.42
C ASN A 11 3.42 31.17 -3.04
N ALA A 12 2.56 31.22 -4.05
CA ALA A 12 2.22 32.45 -4.76
C ALA A 12 0.70 32.58 -4.92
N PHE A 13 0.13 33.58 -4.23
CA PHE A 13 -1.30 33.90 -4.30
C PHE A 13 -1.56 35.34 -4.78
N PRO A 14 -1.05 35.76 -5.95
CA PRO A 14 -1.13 37.18 -6.37
C PRO A 14 -2.56 37.67 -6.65
N TRP A 15 -3.53 36.76 -6.76
CA TRP A 15 -4.95 37.02 -6.99
C TRP A 15 -5.81 36.90 -5.72
N ILE A 16 -5.24 36.54 -4.58
CA ILE A 16 -5.99 36.45 -3.32
C ILE A 16 -5.75 37.75 -2.54
N GLU A 17 -6.77 38.60 -2.44
CA GLU A 17 -6.67 39.83 -1.67
C GLU A 17 -6.52 39.51 -0.17
N ARG A 18 -5.60 40.20 0.51
CA ARG A 18 -5.22 39.87 1.89
C ARG A 18 -6.29 40.21 2.94
N ASP A 19 -7.29 41.01 2.57
CA ASP A 19 -8.35 41.51 3.45
C ASP A 19 -9.66 40.72 3.33
N ILE A 20 -9.70 39.62 2.57
CA ILE A 20 -10.91 38.81 2.38
C ILE A 20 -11.20 37.85 3.55
N GLY A 21 -10.44 37.92 4.63
CA GLY A 21 -10.62 37.10 5.83
C GLY A 21 -9.82 35.78 5.86
N ILE A 22 -8.80 35.64 5.01
CA ILE A 22 -7.85 34.51 5.07
C ILE A 22 -6.60 34.94 5.84
N GLU A 23 -6.31 34.23 6.93
CA GLU A 23 -5.09 34.39 7.70
C GLU A 23 -3.95 33.64 7.02
N PHE A 24 -2.84 34.34 6.83
CA PHE A 24 -1.60 33.77 6.30
C PHE A 24 -0.55 33.76 7.40
N GLY A 25 0.08 32.61 7.62
CA GLY A 25 1.14 32.41 8.58
C GLY A 25 2.53 32.60 7.96
N GLU A 26 3.47 31.77 8.41
CA GLU A 26 4.83 31.76 7.88
C GLU A 26 4.84 31.42 6.38
N TRP A 27 5.81 31.99 5.64
CA TRP A 27 5.99 31.74 4.20
C TRP A 27 4.75 32.05 3.33
N GLU A 28 3.93 33.00 3.76
CA GLU A 28 2.64 33.35 3.12
C GLU A 28 1.69 32.16 2.93
N MET A 29 1.79 31.14 3.78
CA MET A 29 0.90 29.97 3.74
C MET A 29 -0.42 30.26 4.47
N PRO A 30 -1.58 29.88 3.91
CA PRO A 30 -2.85 30.01 4.61
C PRO A 30 -2.85 29.17 5.89
N VAL A 31 -3.48 29.66 6.95
CA VAL A 31 -3.73 28.85 8.15
C VAL A 31 -4.89 27.91 7.85
N VAL A 32 -4.59 26.62 7.75
CA VAL A 32 -5.54 25.58 7.32
C VAL A 32 -5.67 24.50 8.38
N ASN A 33 -6.91 24.10 8.69
CA ASN A 33 -7.18 22.97 9.57
C ASN A 33 -6.80 21.65 8.87
N ARG A 34 -5.90 20.87 9.47
CA ARG A 34 -5.39 19.61 8.88
C ARG A 34 -6.45 18.49 8.71
N SER A 35 -7.56 18.56 9.43
CA SER A 35 -8.64 17.58 9.30
C SER A 35 -9.70 18.01 8.31
N THR A 36 -10.10 19.29 8.32
CA THR A 36 -11.21 19.79 7.49
C THR A 36 -10.73 20.47 6.21
N PHE A 37 -9.44 20.79 6.09
CA PHE A 37 -8.86 21.50 4.95
C PHE A 37 -9.42 22.92 4.76
N GLU A 38 -10.25 23.40 5.69
CA GLU A 38 -10.82 24.75 5.69
C GLU A 38 -9.79 25.73 6.27
N CYS A 39 -9.65 26.90 5.65
CA CYS A 39 -8.84 27.98 6.21
C CYS A 39 -9.64 28.83 7.20
N SER A 40 -9.06 29.93 7.69
CA SER A 40 -9.75 30.86 8.59
C SER A 40 -11.02 31.49 8.01
N ARG A 41 -11.18 31.48 6.67
CA ARG A 41 -12.38 31.95 5.99
C ARG A 41 -13.32 30.75 5.73
N PRO A 42 -14.52 30.72 6.35
CA PRO A 42 -15.47 29.64 6.11
C PRO A 42 -15.82 29.46 4.63
N GLY A 43 -15.87 28.22 4.17
CA GLY A 43 -16.16 27.84 2.79
C GLY A 43 -14.98 27.95 1.82
N VAL A 44 -13.79 28.30 2.30
CA VAL A 44 -12.55 28.26 1.49
C VAL A 44 -11.63 27.16 1.99
N PHE A 45 -11.21 26.30 1.07
CA PHE A 45 -10.43 25.11 1.36
C PHE A 45 -9.12 25.12 0.58
N PHE A 46 -8.07 24.56 1.16
CA PHE A 46 -6.74 24.47 0.57
C PHE A 46 -6.23 23.03 0.62
N GLY A 47 -5.38 22.66 -0.33
CA GLY A 47 -4.73 21.35 -0.37
C GLY A 47 -3.44 21.39 -1.19
N GLY A 48 -2.64 20.33 -1.09
CA GLY A 48 -1.31 20.26 -1.70
C GLY A 48 -0.37 21.34 -1.17
N ASP A 49 0.56 21.77 -2.02
CA ASP A 49 1.61 22.72 -1.64
C ASP A 49 1.06 24.08 -1.20
N ALA A 50 -0.10 24.46 -1.73
CA ALA A 50 -0.81 25.69 -1.37
C ALA A 50 -1.30 25.72 0.09
N ALA A 51 -1.36 24.58 0.79
CA ALA A 51 -1.79 24.51 2.18
C ALA A 51 -0.60 24.45 3.17
N TRP A 52 0.34 23.53 2.94
CA TRP A 52 1.40 23.21 3.91
C TRP A 52 2.81 23.18 3.33
N GLY A 53 2.99 23.73 2.12
CA GLY A 53 4.28 23.75 1.43
C GLY A 53 4.56 22.45 0.67
N PRO A 54 5.74 22.36 0.03
CA PRO A 54 6.03 21.32 -0.94
C PRO A 54 6.04 19.93 -0.31
N GLU A 55 5.06 19.12 -0.73
CA GLU A 55 5.01 17.69 -0.40
C GLU A 55 5.13 16.85 -1.68
N ASN A 56 5.14 15.53 -1.55
CA ASN A 56 5.13 14.67 -2.73
C ASN A 56 3.75 14.72 -3.42
N ILE A 57 3.72 14.35 -4.71
CA ILE A 57 2.47 14.35 -5.50
C ILE A 57 1.38 13.45 -4.91
N ILE A 58 1.76 12.41 -4.16
CA ILE A 58 0.80 11.49 -3.50
C ILE A 58 0.02 12.24 -2.42
N TRP A 59 0.68 13.09 -1.64
CA TRP A 59 0.04 13.96 -0.66
C TRP A 59 -0.85 15.01 -1.32
N ALA A 60 -0.42 15.63 -2.41
CA ALA A 60 -1.25 16.59 -3.14
C ALA A 60 -2.57 15.96 -3.63
N VAL A 61 -2.52 14.74 -4.17
CA VAL A 61 -3.71 13.96 -4.56
C VAL A 61 -4.56 13.61 -3.34
N ALA A 62 -3.96 13.14 -2.26
CA ALA A 62 -4.68 12.84 -1.01
C ALA A 62 -5.39 14.08 -0.45
N HIS A 63 -4.72 15.23 -0.44
CA HIS A 63 -5.27 16.52 -0.02
C HIS A 63 -6.46 16.92 -0.89
N GLY A 64 -6.40 16.72 -2.21
CA GLY A 64 -7.53 16.96 -3.11
C GLY A 64 -8.76 16.12 -2.71
N HIS A 65 -8.58 14.82 -2.46
CA HIS A 65 -9.68 13.96 -2.00
C HIS A 65 -10.24 14.39 -0.64
N GLN A 66 -9.37 14.72 0.33
CA GLN A 66 -9.81 15.12 1.66
C GLN A 66 -10.50 16.50 1.65
N ALA A 67 -9.99 17.48 0.91
CA ALA A 67 -10.63 18.77 0.74
C ALA A 67 -12.00 18.62 0.04
N ALA A 68 -12.12 17.74 -0.95
CA ALA A 68 -13.39 17.47 -1.64
C ALA A 68 -14.49 16.95 -0.69
N ILE A 69 -14.15 16.09 0.28
CA ILE A 69 -15.10 15.63 1.31
C ILE A 69 -15.63 16.82 2.11
N SER A 70 -14.75 17.75 2.51
CA SER A 70 -15.14 18.93 3.28
C SER A 70 -15.95 19.92 2.46
N ILE A 71 -15.56 20.17 1.20
CA ILE A 71 -16.31 21.02 0.27
C ILE A 71 -17.73 20.47 0.09
N HIS A 72 -17.85 19.16 -0.09
CA HIS A 72 -19.15 18.51 -0.22
C HIS A 72 -20.00 18.67 1.04
N ALA A 73 -19.44 18.36 2.22
CA ALA A 73 -20.12 18.54 3.50
C ALA A 73 -20.56 20.00 3.73
N HIS A 74 -19.71 20.98 3.38
CA HIS A 74 -20.03 22.40 3.45
C HIS A 74 -21.23 22.76 2.56
N CYS A 75 -21.23 22.31 1.30
CA CYS A 75 -22.32 22.53 0.36
C CYS A 75 -23.66 21.91 0.82
N GLU A 76 -23.61 20.82 1.60
CA GLU A 76 -24.79 20.17 2.17
C GLU A 76 -25.17 20.70 3.56
N GLY A 77 -24.41 21.63 4.14
CA GLY A 77 -24.62 22.13 5.50
C GLY A 77 -24.36 21.08 6.59
N ARG A 78 -23.51 20.08 6.30
CA ARG A 78 -23.09 19.03 7.24
C ARG A 78 -21.83 19.46 8.00
N ASP A 79 -21.58 18.80 9.13
CA ASP A 79 -20.36 18.98 9.91
C ASP A 79 -19.13 18.49 9.12
N LEU A 80 -18.11 19.35 8.99
CA LEU A 80 -16.86 19.05 8.28
C LEU A 80 -16.01 17.97 8.99
N THR A 81 -16.22 17.79 10.29
CA THR A 81 -15.51 16.79 11.11
C THR A 81 -16.15 15.41 11.03
N ALA A 82 -17.40 15.32 10.56
CA ALA A 82 -18.12 14.06 10.35
C ALA A 82 -17.68 13.42 9.02
N ARG A 83 -16.47 12.86 9.00
CA ARG A 83 -15.83 12.31 7.80
C ARG A 83 -16.10 10.80 7.65
N PRO A 84 -16.32 10.28 6.43
CA PRO A 84 -16.48 8.85 6.23
C PRO A 84 -15.24 8.07 6.68
N PRO A 85 -15.39 6.88 7.27
CA PRO A 85 -14.26 6.10 7.77
C PRO A 85 -13.39 5.61 6.61
N GLN A 86 -12.07 5.70 6.81
CA GLN A 86 -11.12 4.93 6.01
C GLN A 86 -11.00 3.55 6.63
N GLY A 87 -10.86 2.53 5.78
CA GLY A 87 -10.64 1.17 6.25
C GLY A 87 -9.89 0.32 5.26
N MET A 88 -9.53 -0.87 5.69
CA MET A 88 -8.96 -1.90 4.82
C MET A 88 -9.50 -3.25 5.27
N THR A 89 -9.58 -4.19 4.33
CA THR A 89 -9.91 -5.57 4.63
C THR A 89 -9.12 -6.49 3.70
N LEU A 90 -9.07 -7.77 4.07
CA LEU A 90 -8.55 -8.82 3.22
C LEU A 90 -9.72 -9.61 2.65
N VAL A 91 -9.80 -9.74 1.33
CA VAL A 91 -10.84 -10.51 0.64
C VAL A 91 -10.19 -11.71 -0.02
N SER A 92 -10.77 -12.90 0.10
CA SER A 92 -10.21 -14.10 -0.52
C SER A 92 -10.08 -13.92 -2.04
N ALA A 93 -8.89 -14.22 -2.56
CA ALA A 93 -8.59 -14.23 -3.99
C ALA A 93 -8.93 -15.58 -4.64
N LYS A 94 -9.55 -16.52 -3.90
CA LYS A 94 -10.02 -17.79 -4.43
C LYS A 94 -11.26 -17.58 -5.30
N VAL A 95 -11.19 -18.07 -6.53
CA VAL A 95 -12.34 -18.20 -7.45
C VAL A 95 -12.92 -19.63 -7.39
N GLY A 96 -12.17 -20.58 -6.83
CA GLY A 96 -12.58 -21.94 -6.54
C GLY A 96 -11.68 -22.60 -5.49
N MET A 97 -11.86 -23.90 -5.23
CA MET A 97 -11.04 -24.61 -4.22
C MET A 97 -9.54 -24.63 -4.56
N GLN A 98 -9.19 -24.65 -5.85
CA GLN A 98 -7.82 -24.75 -6.38
C GLN A 98 -7.56 -23.73 -7.50
N SER A 99 -8.33 -22.64 -7.54
CA SER A 99 -8.22 -21.63 -8.60
C SER A 99 -8.18 -20.24 -8.02
N TRP A 100 -7.20 -19.47 -8.47
CA TRP A 100 -6.95 -18.10 -8.03
C TRP A 100 -7.50 -17.10 -9.06
N SER A 101 -7.79 -15.88 -8.61
CA SER A 101 -8.18 -14.77 -9.50
C SER A 101 -7.01 -14.19 -10.30
N TYR A 102 -5.80 -14.70 -10.08
CA TYR A 102 -4.55 -14.18 -10.63
C TYR A 102 -3.61 -15.33 -11.06
N HIS A 103 -2.66 -15.01 -11.93
CA HIS A 103 -1.58 -15.93 -12.32
C HIS A 103 -0.41 -15.82 -11.34
N ASN A 104 0.13 -16.96 -10.90
CA ASN A 104 1.18 -17.03 -9.88
C ASN A 104 2.44 -17.78 -10.37
N ASP A 105 2.62 -17.84 -11.70
CA ASP A 105 3.79 -18.47 -12.29
C ASP A 105 5.01 -17.56 -12.14
N TYR A 106 6.12 -18.12 -11.64
CA TYR A 106 7.39 -17.42 -11.59
C TYR A 106 8.06 -17.43 -12.98
N ASP A 107 8.27 -16.24 -13.55
CA ASP A 107 9.01 -16.08 -14.81
C ASP A 107 10.50 -15.77 -14.55
N PRO A 108 11.44 -16.66 -14.91
CA PRO A 108 12.88 -16.44 -14.72
C PRO A 108 13.48 -15.39 -15.68
N VAL A 109 12.70 -14.84 -16.62
CA VAL A 109 13.16 -13.81 -17.55
C VAL A 109 13.59 -12.55 -16.81
N HIS A 110 14.67 -11.93 -17.25
CA HIS A 110 15.18 -10.70 -16.66
C HIS A 110 14.27 -9.50 -17.03
N ARG A 111 14.27 -8.47 -16.19
CA ARG A 111 13.56 -7.21 -16.47
C ARG A 111 13.92 -6.68 -17.86
N GLN A 112 12.92 -6.40 -18.68
CA GLN A 112 13.13 -5.82 -20.01
C GLN A 112 13.64 -4.39 -19.88
N LYS A 113 14.59 -4.02 -20.74
CA LYS A 113 15.17 -2.67 -20.72
C LYS A 113 14.21 -1.68 -21.38
N MET A 114 13.96 -0.56 -20.71
CA MET A 114 13.21 0.55 -21.30
C MET A 114 13.95 1.08 -22.54
N THR A 115 13.21 1.27 -23.63
CA THR A 115 13.77 1.89 -24.83
C THR A 115 13.92 3.37 -24.55
N HIS A 116 15.11 3.91 -24.78
CA HIS A 116 15.38 5.33 -24.61
C HIS A 116 15.68 5.98 -25.95
N GLU A 117 15.28 7.24 -26.12
CA GLU A 117 15.68 8.03 -27.27
C GLU A 117 17.20 8.27 -27.27
N GLU A 118 17.76 8.44 -28.47
CA GLU A 118 19.19 8.67 -28.67
C GLU A 118 19.66 9.95 -27.97
N LEU A 119 20.84 9.89 -27.34
CA LEU A 119 21.39 11.01 -26.59
C LEU A 119 21.54 12.29 -27.43
N SER A 120 21.93 12.15 -28.70
CA SER A 120 22.10 13.29 -29.62
C SER A 120 20.80 14.10 -29.79
N LYS A 121 19.66 13.41 -29.89
CA LYS A 121 18.35 14.05 -30.01
C LYS A 121 17.90 14.68 -28.70
N ARG A 122 18.14 13.98 -27.57
CA ARG A 122 17.83 14.47 -26.21
C ARG A 122 18.56 15.77 -25.88
N PHE A 123 19.78 15.96 -26.38
CA PHE A 123 20.50 17.23 -26.23
C PHE A 123 20.04 18.32 -27.19
N SER A 124 19.53 17.95 -28.38
CA SER A 124 19.06 18.93 -29.36
C SER A 124 17.67 19.49 -29.07
N ASP A 125 16.83 18.72 -28.38
CA ASP A 125 15.46 19.09 -28.05
C ASP A 125 15.11 18.61 -26.64
N ILE A 126 14.89 19.55 -25.72
CA ILE A 126 14.53 19.27 -24.34
C ILE A 126 13.09 18.75 -24.19
N GLY A 127 12.23 19.00 -25.19
CA GLY A 127 10.84 18.57 -25.20
C GLY A 127 10.66 17.12 -25.64
N VAL A 128 11.71 16.44 -26.09
CA VAL A 128 11.61 15.05 -26.57
C VAL A 128 11.45 14.09 -25.39
N GLU A 129 10.50 13.17 -25.52
CA GLU A 129 10.32 12.10 -24.54
C GLU A 129 11.54 11.17 -24.54
N VAL A 130 12.03 10.91 -23.33
CA VAL A 130 13.23 10.10 -23.12
C VAL A 130 12.89 8.61 -23.13
N GLU A 131 11.88 8.22 -22.38
CA GLU A 131 11.45 6.84 -22.22
C GLU A 131 10.39 6.56 -23.27
N LEU A 132 10.77 5.84 -24.34
CA LEU A 132 9.88 5.60 -25.48
C LEU A 132 8.86 4.49 -25.21
N GLY A 133 8.83 3.96 -23.99
CA GLY A 133 7.91 2.90 -23.58
C GLY A 133 8.26 1.53 -24.17
N PHE A 134 7.30 0.63 -23.99
CA PHE A 134 7.31 -0.72 -24.54
C PHE A 134 6.35 -0.82 -25.73
N THR A 135 6.62 -1.75 -26.64
CA THR A 135 5.60 -2.11 -27.64
C THR A 135 4.40 -2.74 -26.94
N PRO A 136 3.20 -2.74 -27.57
CA PRO A 136 2.02 -3.40 -26.99
C PRO A 136 2.26 -4.85 -26.59
N GLU A 137 3.05 -5.61 -27.36
CA GLU A 137 3.39 -7.01 -27.09
C GLU A 137 4.29 -7.16 -25.88
N GLN A 138 5.31 -6.30 -25.77
CA GLN A 138 6.19 -6.24 -24.61
C GLN A 138 5.42 -5.84 -23.35
N ALA A 139 4.55 -4.83 -23.44
CA ALA A 139 3.72 -4.40 -22.33
C ALA A 139 2.76 -5.52 -21.87
N ALA A 140 2.11 -6.22 -22.81
CA ALA A 140 1.24 -7.35 -22.49
C ALA A 140 2.00 -8.47 -21.76
N HIS A 141 3.23 -8.77 -22.20
CA HIS A 141 4.08 -9.77 -21.54
C HIS A 141 4.54 -9.31 -20.15
N GLU A 142 4.99 -8.06 -20.00
CA GLU A 142 5.48 -7.55 -18.71
C GLU A 142 4.37 -7.43 -17.66
N VAL A 143 3.13 -7.12 -18.05
CA VAL A 143 1.98 -7.08 -17.12
C VAL A 143 1.63 -8.46 -16.56
N GLN A 144 1.84 -9.54 -17.34
CA GLN A 144 1.62 -10.92 -16.87
C GLN A 144 2.62 -11.34 -15.79
N ARG A 145 3.71 -10.59 -15.60
CA ARG A 145 4.75 -10.82 -14.60
C ARG A 145 4.51 -10.05 -13.31
N CYS A 146 3.32 -9.47 -13.12
CA CYS A 146 2.93 -8.81 -11.88
C CYS A 146 3.16 -9.74 -10.68
N LEU A 147 3.86 -9.22 -9.66
CA LEU A 147 4.16 -9.98 -8.43
C LEU A 147 2.97 -10.06 -7.47
N ASN A 148 1.81 -9.52 -7.84
CA ASN A 148 0.57 -9.55 -7.05
C ASN A 148 0.81 -9.09 -5.59
N CYS A 149 1.52 -7.98 -5.42
CA CYS A 149 1.95 -7.48 -4.10
C CYS A 149 0.78 -7.07 -3.19
N ASP A 150 -0.41 -6.88 -3.76
CA ASP A 150 -1.67 -6.67 -3.07
C ASP A 150 -2.29 -7.97 -2.53
N ILE A 151 -1.75 -9.14 -2.88
CA ILE A 151 -2.19 -10.44 -2.36
C ILE A 151 -1.33 -10.86 -1.16
N GLN A 152 -2.01 -11.07 -0.05
CA GLN A 152 -1.43 -11.39 1.25
C GLN A 152 -1.75 -12.83 1.65
N THR A 153 -0.76 -13.55 2.19
CA THR A 153 -1.01 -14.86 2.82
C THR A 153 -1.74 -14.63 4.15
N HIS A 154 -2.95 -15.17 4.29
CA HIS A 154 -3.73 -15.06 5.51
C HIS A 154 -3.90 -16.43 6.16
N PHE A 155 -3.68 -16.50 7.47
CA PHE A 155 -3.90 -17.71 8.25
C PHE A 155 -5.08 -17.55 9.22
N THR A 156 -5.95 -18.55 9.23
CA THR A 156 -7.11 -18.64 10.13
C THR A 156 -6.93 -19.84 11.07
N ALA A 157 -6.37 -19.60 12.26
CA ALA A 157 -6.00 -20.63 13.23
C ALA A 157 -7.11 -21.65 13.57
N PRO A 158 -8.39 -21.26 13.77
CA PRO A 158 -9.46 -22.20 14.08
C PRO A 158 -9.71 -23.28 13.02
N LEU A 159 -9.29 -23.08 11.77
CA LEU A 159 -9.44 -24.04 10.69
C LEU A 159 -8.26 -25.01 10.58
N CYS A 160 -7.16 -24.77 11.30
CA CYS A 160 -5.96 -25.60 11.22
C CYS A 160 -6.18 -26.96 11.91
N ILE A 161 -5.78 -28.02 11.22
CA ILE A 161 -5.79 -29.40 11.74
C ILE A 161 -4.38 -29.97 11.96
N GLU A 162 -3.35 -29.11 11.89
CA GLU A 162 -1.96 -29.49 12.18
C GLU A 162 -1.43 -30.67 11.32
N CYS A 163 -1.78 -30.68 10.03
CA CYS A 163 -1.35 -31.72 9.09
C CYS A 163 0.05 -31.52 8.48
N ASP A 164 0.74 -30.43 8.84
CA ASP A 164 2.07 -30.01 8.36
C ASP A 164 2.24 -29.83 6.83
N ALA A 165 1.18 -29.98 6.04
CA ALA A 165 1.27 -29.90 4.58
C ALA A 165 1.75 -28.53 4.05
N CYS A 166 1.42 -27.44 4.75
CA CYS A 166 1.90 -26.10 4.41
C CYS A 166 3.39 -25.88 4.75
N VAL A 167 3.88 -26.51 5.83
CA VAL A 167 5.29 -26.45 6.24
C VAL A 167 6.15 -27.21 5.23
N ASP A 168 5.69 -28.40 4.81
CA ASP A 168 6.40 -29.26 3.87
C ASP A 168 6.51 -28.66 2.46
N VAL A 169 5.43 -28.05 1.95
CA VAL A 169 5.42 -27.48 0.59
C VAL A 169 6.17 -26.14 0.47
N CYS A 170 6.52 -25.51 1.60
CA CYS A 170 7.11 -24.17 1.59
C CYS A 170 8.54 -24.18 1.02
N PRO A 171 8.80 -23.51 -0.13
CA PRO A 171 10.11 -23.56 -0.78
C PRO A 171 11.20 -22.84 0.03
N THR A 172 10.83 -21.83 0.82
CA THR A 172 11.76 -21.06 1.66
C THR A 172 11.82 -21.53 3.11
N ARG A 173 11.02 -22.54 3.48
CA ARG A 173 10.90 -23.07 4.86
C ARG A 173 10.57 -22.00 5.92
N CYS A 174 9.85 -20.95 5.51
CA CYS A 174 9.47 -19.84 6.38
C CYS A 174 8.32 -20.15 7.36
N LEU A 175 7.70 -21.33 7.26
CA LEU A 175 6.56 -21.74 8.09
C LEU A 175 6.98 -22.77 9.14
N THR A 176 6.52 -22.61 10.38
CA THR A 176 6.77 -23.55 11.47
C THR A 176 5.57 -23.65 12.41
N ILE A 177 5.12 -24.86 12.75
CA ILE A 177 4.18 -25.08 13.86
C ILE A 177 4.96 -25.42 15.12
N THR A 178 4.85 -24.58 16.15
CA THR A 178 5.66 -24.75 17.37
C THR A 178 4.96 -24.20 18.62
N ARG A 179 5.48 -24.51 19.81
CA ARG A 179 4.95 -23.93 21.05
C ARG A 179 5.37 -22.48 21.19
N ASN A 180 4.53 -21.62 21.75
CA ASN A 180 4.88 -20.24 22.08
C ASN A 180 5.22 -20.10 23.57
N ASP A 181 6.31 -20.74 23.99
CA ASP A 181 6.71 -20.96 25.39
C ASP A 181 8.09 -20.37 25.74
N SER A 182 8.69 -19.60 24.82
CA SER A 182 10.01 -19.00 24.97
C SER A 182 9.97 -17.52 24.55
N PRO A 183 10.96 -16.71 24.96
CA PRO A 183 11.19 -15.39 24.36
C PRO A 183 11.31 -15.46 22.83
N LEU A 184 11.01 -14.35 22.16
CA LEU A 184 10.97 -14.27 20.69
C LEU A 184 12.32 -14.59 20.07
N GLU A 185 13.41 -14.14 20.68
CA GLU A 185 14.78 -14.34 20.21
C GLU A 185 15.16 -15.82 20.18
N GLU A 186 14.72 -16.59 21.19
CA GLU A 186 14.91 -18.04 21.24
C GLU A 186 13.98 -18.75 20.24
N LEU A 187 12.74 -18.27 20.11
CA LEU A 187 11.77 -18.79 19.15
C LEU A 187 12.30 -18.71 17.71
N ARG A 188 12.90 -17.58 17.33
CA ARG A 188 13.50 -17.35 16.01
C ARG A 188 14.54 -18.41 15.63
N GLN A 189 15.34 -18.87 16.60
CA GLN A 189 16.43 -19.83 16.34
C GLN A 189 15.94 -21.28 16.15
N ARG A 190 14.74 -21.61 16.65
CA ARG A 190 14.18 -22.97 16.58
C ARG A 190 13.15 -23.17 15.47
N LEU A 191 12.91 -22.16 14.64
CA LEU A 191 12.05 -22.27 13.46
C LEU A 191 12.69 -23.23 12.43
N SER A 192 11.87 -23.80 11.54
CA SER A 192 12.32 -24.69 10.46
C SER A 192 13.48 -24.10 9.64
N ALA A 193 13.44 -22.77 9.44
CA ALA A 193 14.56 -21.95 9.04
C ALA A 193 14.73 -20.82 10.07
N PRO A 194 15.92 -20.63 10.67
CA PRO A 194 16.13 -19.57 11.65
C PRO A 194 15.84 -18.17 11.10
N ALA A 195 15.02 -17.40 11.80
CA ALA A 195 14.70 -16.02 11.44
C ALA A 195 15.79 -15.06 11.96
N LEU A 196 16.82 -14.85 11.15
CA LEU A 196 18.05 -14.15 11.54
C LEU A 196 17.94 -12.63 11.58
N ASN A 197 16.93 -12.05 10.94
CA ASN A 197 16.72 -10.62 10.86
C ASN A 197 15.84 -10.13 12.02
N PRO A 198 16.41 -9.50 13.07
CA PRO A 198 15.65 -9.06 14.23
C PRO A 198 14.81 -7.82 13.95
N ASP A 199 15.14 -7.04 12.91
CA ASP A 199 14.44 -5.81 12.54
C ASP A 199 13.13 -6.09 11.79
N GLN A 200 12.91 -7.35 11.37
CA GLN A 200 11.68 -7.79 10.71
C GLN A 200 10.84 -8.63 11.67
N ASP A 201 9.56 -8.29 11.78
CA ASP A 201 8.61 -9.04 12.59
C ASP A 201 8.38 -10.44 12.01
N ILE A 202 8.12 -11.41 12.89
CA ILE A 202 7.59 -12.71 12.50
C ILE A 202 6.10 -12.75 12.83
N TYR A 203 5.32 -13.33 11.93
CA TYR A 203 3.90 -13.56 12.17
C TYR A 203 3.72 -14.71 13.16
N LEU A 204 2.86 -14.49 14.17
CA LEU A 204 2.41 -15.48 15.13
C LEU A 204 0.89 -15.59 15.05
N SER A 205 0.37 -16.80 14.82
CA SER A 205 -1.07 -17.04 14.85
C SER A 205 -1.60 -17.11 16.29
N ASP A 206 -2.93 -17.02 16.42
CA ASP A 206 -3.63 -17.51 17.60
C ASP A 206 -3.32 -19.00 17.85
N ALA A 207 -3.59 -19.46 19.08
CA ALA A 207 -3.40 -20.84 19.49
C ALA A 207 -4.22 -21.81 18.62
N LEU A 208 -3.57 -22.85 18.12
CA LEU A 208 -4.18 -23.88 17.29
C LEU A 208 -5.13 -24.75 18.13
N PRO A 209 -6.32 -25.12 17.61
CA PRO A 209 -7.39 -25.72 18.42
C PRO A 209 -7.04 -27.04 19.12
N GLN A 210 -6.15 -27.86 18.56
CA GLN A 210 -5.91 -29.21 19.04
C GLN A 210 -4.77 -29.27 20.08
N THR A 211 -3.71 -28.48 19.87
CA THR A 211 -2.50 -28.57 20.70
C THR A 211 -2.15 -27.28 21.46
N GLY A 212 -2.77 -26.15 21.13
CA GLY A 212 -2.38 -24.84 21.67
C GLY A 212 -1.01 -24.34 21.16
N ARG A 213 -0.38 -25.04 20.20
CA ARG A 213 0.77 -24.53 19.44
C ARG A 213 0.36 -23.31 18.62
N VAL A 214 1.32 -22.64 18.01
CA VAL A 214 1.09 -21.52 17.07
C VAL A 214 1.70 -21.85 15.72
N MET A 215 1.10 -21.31 14.66
CA MET A 215 1.74 -21.19 13.36
C MET A 215 2.61 -19.94 13.37
N VAL A 216 3.89 -20.11 13.07
CA VAL A 216 4.88 -19.04 12.91
C VAL A 216 5.22 -18.91 11.44
N LYS A 217 5.23 -17.68 10.94
CA LYS A 217 5.67 -17.35 9.58
C LYS A 217 6.73 -16.26 9.64
N ASP A 218 7.88 -16.54 9.04
CA ASP A 218 8.91 -15.53 8.80
C ASP A 218 8.59 -14.76 7.52
N GLU A 219 8.24 -13.48 7.66
CA GLU A 219 7.88 -12.60 6.56
C GLU A 219 9.09 -12.16 5.73
N ASP A 220 10.29 -12.11 6.32
CA ASP A 220 11.52 -11.65 5.65
C ASP A 220 11.90 -12.56 4.47
N VAL A 221 11.57 -13.85 4.57
CA VAL A 221 11.86 -14.87 3.55
C VAL A 221 10.62 -15.42 2.84
N CYS A 222 9.42 -14.93 3.19
CA CYS A 222 8.22 -15.37 2.48
C CYS A 222 8.10 -14.65 1.13
N VAL A 223 7.99 -15.42 0.05
CA VAL A 223 7.85 -14.88 -1.32
C VAL A 223 6.41 -14.86 -1.83
N HIS A 224 5.43 -15.09 -0.95
CA HIS A 224 3.99 -15.03 -1.27
C HIS A 224 3.54 -15.96 -2.42
N CYS A 225 4.28 -17.05 -2.66
CA CYS A 225 4.01 -18.01 -3.74
C CYS A 225 2.67 -18.77 -3.65
N GLY A 226 1.89 -18.65 -2.57
CA GLY A 226 0.56 -19.26 -2.45
C GLY A 226 0.51 -20.78 -2.29
N LEU A 227 1.63 -21.51 -2.42
CA LEU A 227 1.67 -22.98 -2.30
C LEU A 227 1.12 -23.50 -0.97
N CYS A 228 1.33 -22.77 0.13
CA CYS A 228 0.77 -23.12 1.44
C CYS A 228 -0.77 -23.10 1.44
N ALA A 229 -1.38 -22.15 0.74
CA ALA A 229 -2.83 -21.99 0.62
C ALA A 229 -3.45 -22.97 -0.38
N GLU A 230 -2.70 -23.33 -1.44
CA GLU A 230 -3.09 -24.37 -2.41
C GLU A 230 -3.08 -25.76 -1.76
N ARG A 231 -2.07 -26.04 -0.93
CA ARG A 231 -1.88 -27.34 -0.28
C ARG A 231 -2.76 -27.53 0.97
N CYS A 232 -3.27 -26.44 1.55
CA CYS A 232 -4.03 -26.50 2.80
C CYS A 232 -5.41 -27.18 2.61
N PRO A 233 -5.67 -28.35 3.22
CA PRO A 233 -6.91 -29.09 3.00
C PRO A 233 -8.14 -28.45 3.67
N THR A 234 -7.94 -27.53 4.62
CA THR A 234 -9.01 -26.87 5.37
C THR A 234 -9.17 -25.40 5.04
N ALA A 235 -8.38 -24.89 4.07
CA ALA A 235 -8.27 -23.45 3.79
C ALA A 235 -7.91 -22.59 5.01
N ALA A 236 -7.21 -23.16 6.00
CA ALA A 236 -6.62 -22.39 7.09
C ALA A 236 -5.59 -21.38 6.56
N TRP A 237 -4.85 -21.73 5.51
CA TRP A 237 -4.11 -20.77 4.70
C TRP A 237 -4.96 -20.34 3.50
N ASP A 238 -4.97 -19.04 3.25
CA ASP A 238 -5.64 -18.41 2.12
C ASP A 238 -4.75 -17.32 1.50
N MET A 239 -4.98 -17.01 0.23
CA MET A 239 -4.41 -15.84 -0.44
C MET A 239 -5.50 -14.79 -0.54
N ARG A 240 -5.29 -13.62 0.07
CA ARG A 240 -6.32 -12.58 0.15
C ARG A 240 -5.83 -11.26 -0.42
N THR A 241 -6.63 -10.68 -1.30
CA THR A 241 -6.42 -9.33 -1.83
C THR A 241 -6.65 -8.29 -0.76
N PHE A 242 -5.72 -7.35 -0.67
CA PHE A 242 -5.85 -6.13 0.12
C PHE A 242 -6.86 -5.19 -0.53
N ASP A 243 -8.02 -5.05 0.11
CA ASP A 243 -9.08 -4.15 -0.30
C ASP A 243 -9.03 -2.89 0.56
N LEU A 244 -8.65 -1.76 -0.07
CA LEU A 244 -8.57 -0.46 0.58
C LEU A 244 -9.88 0.31 0.37
N LYS A 245 -10.52 0.68 1.48
CA LYS A 245 -11.70 1.55 1.48
C LYS A 245 -11.28 2.98 1.74
N LEU A 246 -11.09 3.72 0.66
CA LEU A 246 -10.86 5.16 0.71
C LEU A 246 -12.19 5.92 0.76
N PRO A 247 -12.33 6.92 1.65
CA PRO A 247 -13.51 7.77 1.68
C PRO A 247 -13.48 8.76 0.52
N TYR A 248 -14.62 8.96 -0.14
CA TYR A 248 -14.78 9.96 -1.20
C TYR A 248 -15.89 10.96 -0.86
N ALA A 249 -15.83 12.14 -1.48
CA ALA A 249 -16.88 13.14 -1.38
C ALA A 249 -18.23 12.57 -1.86
N GLY A 250 -19.30 12.82 -1.10
CA GLY A 250 -20.64 12.28 -1.39
C GLY A 250 -20.88 10.85 -0.93
N GLN A 251 -19.87 10.18 -0.37
CA GLN A 251 -20.06 8.88 0.24
C GLN A 251 -20.68 9.03 1.63
N GLU A 252 -21.82 8.39 1.86
CA GLU A 252 -22.45 8.40 3.18
C GLU A 252 -21.59 7.64 4.21
N LEU A 253 -21.70 8.09 5.46
CA LEU A 253 -21.22 7.38 6.63
C LEU A 253 -22.01 6.07 6.78
N VAL A 254 -21.59 5.03 6.06
CA VAL A 254 -22.13 3.69 6.29
C VAL A 254 -21.49 3.16 7.59
N LEU A 255 -22.15 3.43 8.71
CA LEU A 255 -21.89 2.75 9.98
C LEU A 255 -22.26 1.27 9.77
N ARG A 256 -21.27 0.43 9.45
CA ARG A 256 -21.37 -1.03 9.54
C ARG A 256 -20.73 -1.52 10.82
#